data_AF-A0A537JJ61-F1
#
_entry.id   AF-A0A537JJ61-F1
#
_cell.length_a   1.000
_cell.length_b   1.000
_cell.length_c   1.000
_cell.angle_alpha   90.00
_cell.angle_beta   90.00
_cell.angle_gamma   90.00
#
_symmetry.space_group_name_H-M   'P 1'
#
loop_
_entity.id
_entity.type
_entity.pdbx_description
1 polymer ?
#
loop_
_entity_poly.entity_id
_entity_poly.type
_entity_poly.pdbx_seq_one_letter_code
_entity_poly.pdbx_strand_id
1 'polypeptide(L)'
;MSAILDNLKEWLQDRKQHLDLFDETKTSRLDNPLYTLGGLIWLSWIVVIVSGIFLMVWYVPTTTGAYRSIEHITYDIPLGWLARGMHKYGADMLITCITLRIYRMYFAGEYKKPGELSWMILFASLVLGMISGITGYLLIWNQRAFWAAKTVLTVPTYYDEIPGFGNLGLGRAIAYIFLGGPAVGQATITRFYAIHFGISVLGLILAEVFFYRTRRRRLNLSPFVIALVVVFLGYLSFVRLTDMGRWANPNRTPLPILSDWYFLALYQVVKYMPPLWAGIAPALLIGYGMVVPFLDRTKETRPLERPFFFTVGVLALVYWIGFTALIMLNIAVIGRDPPIIMAITIVVMTLAFLWEIAHRRRKAQMRAATAKAPPAPRLPPGQGGRGGAAATT
;
A
#
# COMPACT_ATOMS: atom_id res chain seq x y z
N MET A 1 31.77 -9.22 -13.09
CA MET A 1 31.18 -8.86 -11.79
C MET A 1 31.27 -7.36 -11.51
N SER A 2 32.41 -6.68 -11.76
CA SER A 2 32.55 -5.21 -11.59
C SER A 2 31.53 -4.40 -12.40
N ALA A 3 31.42 -4.65 -13.71
CA ALA A 3 30.50 -3.89 -14.57
C ALA A 3 29.01 -3.96 -14.14
N ILE A 4 28.57 -5.09 -13.56
CA ILE A 4 27.20 -5.21 -13.05
C ILE A 4 27.02 -4.36 -11.79
N LEU A 5 28.01 -4.37 -10.90
CA LEU A 5 28.00 -3.56 -9.68
C LEU A 5 28.07 -2.07 -10.00
N ASP A 6 28.87 -1.69 -11.00
CA ASP A 6 28.99 -0.30 -11.47
C ASP A 6 27.67 0.19 -12.06
N ASN A 7 27.05 -0.57 -12.96
CA ASN A 7 25.73 -0.26 -13.51
C ASN A 7 24.65 -0.14 -12.43
N LEU A 8 24.66 -1.02 -11.42
CA LEU A 8 23.71 -0.97 -10.31
C LEU A 8 23.94 0.28 -9.45
N LYS A 9 25.19 0.64 -9.20
CA LYS A 9 25.56 1.83 -8.43
C LYS A 9 25.12 3.10 -9.15
N GLU A 10 25.37 3.21 -10.45
CA GLU A 10 24.91 4.32 -11.28
C GLU A 10 23.39 4.41 -11.30
N TRP A 11 22.71 3.27 -11.49
CA TRP A 11 21.25 3.20 -11.41
C TRP A 11 20.75 3.75 -10.08
N LEU A 12 21.31 3.28 -8.96
CA LEU A 12 20.88 3.69 -7.63
C LEU A 12 21.16 5.17 -7.36
N GLN A 13 22.29 5.70 -7.82
CA GLN A 13 22.64 7.11 -7.68
C GLN A 13 21.67 8.02 -8.44
N ASP A 14 21.36 7.67 -9.70
CA ASP A 14 20.38 8.39 -10.53
C ASP A 14 19.00 8.43 -9.85
N ARG A 15 18.52 7.28 -9.35
CA ARG A 15 17.18 7.19 -8.73
C ARG A 15 17.12 7.88 -7.38
N LYS A 16 18.21 7.86 -6.62
CA LYS A 16 18.30 8.56 -5.33
C LYS A 16 18.19 10.07 -5.50
N GLN A 17 18.70 10.65 -6.58
CA GLN A 17 18.56 12.08 -6.89
C GLN A 17 17.10 12.46 -7.22
N HIS A 18 16.37 11.53 -7.85
CA HIS A 18 14.98 11.71 -8.28
C HIS A 18 13.94 11.13 -7.31
N LEU A 19 14.38 10.64 -6.14
CA LEU A 19 13.51 10.03 -5.14
C LEU A 19 12.42 11.03 -4.73
N ASP A 20 11.17 10.58 -4.56
CA ASP A 20 10.01 11.43 -4.24
C ASP A 20 9.06 10.67 -3.31
N LEU A 21 9.25 10.84 -1.99
CA LEU A 21 8.65 9.97 -0.99
C LEU A 21 7.22 10.36 -0.60
N PHE A 22 6.90 11.65 -0.66
CA PHE A 22 5.66 12.27 -0.21
C PHE A 22 5.14 13.30 -1.22
N ASP A 23 5.46 13.12 -2.50
CA ASP A 23 5.14 14.05 -3.61
C ASP A 23 5.68 15.47 -3.39
N GLU A 24 6.75 15.59 -2.61
CA GLU A 24 7.35 16.87 -2.24
C GLU A 24 7.94 17.62 -3.44
N THR A 25 8.12 16.95 -4.59
CA THR A 25 8.53 17.56 -5.86
C THR A 25 7.35 17.96 -6.77
N LYS A 26 6.12 17.55 -6.46
CA LYS A 26 4.93 17.73 -7.32
C LYS A 26 4.05 18.91 -6.92
N THR A 27 4.64 19.94 -6.32
CA THR A 27 3.92 21.11 -5.76
C THR A 27 3.13 21.91 -6.79
N SER A 28 3.51 21.86 -8.07
CA SER A 28 2.78 22.52 -9.16
C SER A 28 1.49 21.81 -9.59
N ARG A 29 1.22 20.60 -9.07
CA ARG A 29 0.06 19.78 -9.44
C ARG A 29 -0.96 19.60 -8.31
N LEU A 30 -0.87 20.44 -7.28
CA LEU A 30 -1.75 20.36 -6.10
C LEU A 30 -3.20 20.79 -6.39
N ASP A 31 -3.48 21.30 -7.59
CA ASP A 31 -4.82 21.50 -8.13
C ASP A 31 -5.58 20.17 -8.30
N ASN A 32 -4.85 19.08 -8.56
CA ASN A 32 -5.40 17.74 -8.58
C ASN A 32 -5.23 17.06 -7.20
N PRO A 33 -6.33 16.71 -6.50
CA PRO A 33 -6.27 16.09 -5.17
C PRO A 33 -5.45 14.80 -5.10
N LEU A 34 -5.28 14.07 -6.20
CA LEU A 34 -4.46 12.86 -6.21
C LEU A 34 -2.96 13.14 -5.98
N TYR A 35 -2.51 14.39 -6.17
CA TYR A 35 -1.14 14.82 -5.86
C TYR A 35 -0.98 15.35 -4.43
N THR A 36 -2.06 15.47 -3.65
CA THR A 36 -1.96 15.73 -2.21
C THR A 36 -1.72 14.45 -1.40
N LEU A 37 -1.87 13.27 -2.02
CA LEU A 37 -1.77 11.97 -1.34
C LEU A 37 -0.44 11.78 -0.60
N GLY A 38 0.69 12.19 -1.18
CA GLY A 38 1.99 12.12 -0.53
C GLY A 38 2.05 12.94 0.77
N GLY A 39 1.58 14.19 0.73
CA GLY A 39 1.47 15.03 1.92
C GLY A 39 0.50 14.45 2.96
N LEU A 40 -0.59 13.81 2.51
CA LEU A 40 -1.55 13.15 3.40
C LEU A 40 -0.98 11.89 4.06
N ILE A 41 -0.11 11.13 3.38
CA ILE A 41 0.66 10.02 3.97
C ILE A 41 1.52 10.55 5.11
N TRP A 42 2.29 11.64 4.89
CA TRP A 42 3.10 12.25 5.94
C TRP A 42 2.24 12.72 7.11
N LEU A 43 1.17 13.48 6.84
CA LEU A 43 0.28 14.01 7.87
C LEU A 43 -0.39 12.91 8.71
N SER A 44 -1.00 11.91 8.06
CA SER A 44 -1.64 10.79 8.77
C SER A 44 -0.65 10.00 9.61
N TRP A 45 0.56 9.78 9.11
CA TRP A 45 1.59 9.09 9.88
C TRP A 45 2.03 9.88 11.11
N ILE A 46 2.20 11.20 11.02
CA ILE A 46 2.49 12.05 12.19
C ILE A 46 1.33 12.00 13.19
N VAL A 47 0.08 12.04 12.73
CA VAL A 47 -1.10 11.88 13.60
C VAL A 47 -1.05 10.54 14.35
N VAL A 48 -0.75 9.44 13.66
CA VAL A 48 -0.62 8.11 14.27
C VAL A 48 0.54 8.04 15.26
N ILE A 49 1.69 8.64 14.96
CA ILE A 49 2.85 8.65 15.88
C ILE A 49 2.52 9.44 17.14
N VAL A 50 2.00 10.66 17.01
CA VAL A 50 1.70 11.54 18.16
C VAL A 50 0.63 10.91 19.05
N SER A 51 -0.47 10.45 18.45
CA SER A 51 -1.52 9.73 19.19
C SER A 51 -1.00 8.42 19.80
N GLY A 52 -0.13 7.69 19.10
CA GLY A 52 0.46 6.45 19.58
C GLY A 52 1.35 6.64 20.81
N ILE A 53 2.17 7.69 20.82
CA ILE A 53 2.98 8.06 21.99
C ILE A 53 2.08 8.36 23.20
N PHE A 54 0.97 9.06 23.00
CA PHE A 54 0.00 9.31 24.07
C PHE A 54 -0.61 8.00 24.61
N LEU A 55 -1.06 7.11 23.72
CA LEU A 55 -1.62 5.81 24.11
C LEU A 55 -0.60 4.96 24.88
N MET A 56 0.67 5.04 24.49
CA MET A 56 1.77 4.29 25.08
C MET A 56 1.98 4.58 26.58
N VAL A 57 1.66 5.79 27.04
CA VAL A 57 1.81 6.19 28.45
C VAL A 57 0.91 5.35 29.37
N TRP A 58 -0.26 4.95 28.87
CA TRP A 58 -1.30 4.27 29.67
C TRP A 58 -1.49 2.80 29.30
N TYR A 59 -0.98 2.36 28.15
CA TYR A 59 -1.15 1.00 27.66
C TYR A 59 -0.29 -0.02 28.43
N VAL A 60 -0.88 -1.16 28.79
CA VAL A 60 -0.20 -2.24 29.52
C VAL A 60 -0.05 -3.47 28.63
N PRO A 61 1.15 -3.81 28.12
CA PRO A 61 1.36 -4.89 27.15
C PRO A 61 1.40 -6.29 27.80
N THR A 62 0.35 -6.65 28.54
CA THR A 62 0.17 -7.98 29.14
C THR A 62 -1.15 -8.63 28.74
N THR A 63 -1.20 -9.96 28.72
CA THR A 63 -2.42 -10.70 28.35
C THR A 63 -3.61 -10.44 29.30
N THR A 64 -3.33 -10.00 30.53
CA THR A 64 -4.34 -9.65 31.54
C THR A 64 -4.63 -8.15 31.59
N GLY A 65 -3.68 -7.31 31.16
CA GLY A 65 -3.76 -5.85 31.26
C GLY A 65 -4.15 -5.14 29.97
N ALA A 66 -3.82 -5.69 28.79
CA ALA A 66 -3.96 -5.00 27.51
C ALA A 66 -5.39 -4.51 27.24
N TYR A 67 -6.36 -5.43 27.28
CA TYR A 67 -7.77 -5.10 27.05
C TYR A 67 -8.29 -4.07 28.07
N ARG A 68 -7.97 -4.25 29.36
CA ARG A 68 -8.38 -3.33 30.44
C ARG A 68 -7.73 -1.95 30.32
N SER A 69 -6.47 -1.89 29.90
CA SER A 69 -5.79 -0.61 29.68
C SER A 69 -6.40 0.17 28.51
N ILE A 70 -6.87 -0.52 27.46
CA ILE A 70 -7.61 0.11 26.37
C ILE A 70 -8.97 0.61 26.82
N GLU A 71 -9.68 -0.14 27.67
CA GLU A 71 -10.93 0.29 28.30
C GLU A 71 -10.71 1.57 29.13
N HIS A 72 -9.71 1.56 30.01
CA HIS A 72 -9.30 2.70 30.83
C HIS A 72 -8.95 3.93 29.98
N ILE A 73 -8.12 3.76 28.94
CA ILE A 73 -7.81 4.84 27.99
C ILE A 73 -9.08 5.39 27.34
N THR A 74 -10.02 4.52 26.98
CA THR A 74 -11.22 4.95 26.24
C THR A 74 -12.18 5.73 27.12
N TYR A 75 -12.41 5.28 28.37
CA TYR A 75 -13.51 5.79 29.19
C TYR A 75 -13.08 6.65 30.39
N ASP A 76 -11.86 6.47 30.91
CA ASP A 76 -11.44 7.12 32.16
C ASP A 76 -10.42 8.24 31.93
N ILE A 77 -9.55 8.10 30.92
CA ILE A 77 -8.53 9.11 30.60
C ILE A 77 -9.17 10.29 29.83
N PRO A 78 -9.02 11.55 30.29
CA PRO A 78 -9.48 12.72 29.55
C PRO A 78 -8.90 12.74 28.13
N LEU A 79 -9.79 12.85 27.13
CA LEU A 79 -9.45 12.80 25.69
C LEU A 79 -8.78 11.49 25.22
N GLY A 80 -8.76 10.44 26.05
CA GLY A 80 -8.16 9.16 25.64
C GLY A 80 -8.94 8.47 24.52
N TRP A 81 -10.28 8.59 24.49
CA TRP A 81 -11.10 8.19 23.34
C TRP A 81 -10.70 8.92 22.05
N LEU A 82 -10.37 10.21 22.13
CA LEU A 82 -9.97 11.02 20.98
C LEU A 82 -8.60 10.58 20.48
N ALA A 83 -7.62 10.41 21.38
CA ALA A 83 -6.31 9.89 21.00
C ALA A 83 -6.41 8.50 20.34
N ARG A 84 -7.24 7.61 20.90
CA ARG A 84 -7.48 6.27 20.34
C ARG A 84 -8.18 6.32 18.98
N GLY A 85 -9.16 7.21 18.81
CA GLY A 85 -9.82 7.46 17.53
C GLY A 85 -8.85 8.01 16.48
N MET A 86 -8.10 9.06 16.81
CA MET A 86 -7.11 9.67 15.93
C MET A 86 -6.04 8.66 15.50
N HIS A 87 -5.63 7.76 16.40
CA HIS A 87 -4.69 6.69 16.08
C HIS A 87 -5.28 5.67 15.09
N LYS A 88 -6.50 5.17 15.35
CA LYS A 88 -7.15 4.19 14.47
C LYS A 88 -7.49 4.77 13.10
N TYR A 89 -8.20 5.90 13.07
CA TYR A 89 -8.64 6.54 11.83
C TYR A 89 -7.47 7.17 11.07
N GLY A 90 -6.44 7.65 11.78
CA GLY A 90 -5.19 8.07 11.18
C GLY A 90 -4.46 6.90 10.49
N ALA A 91 -4.44 5.72 11.11
CA ALA A 91 -3.84 4.52 10.49
C ALA A 91 -4.62 4.06 9.25
N ASP A 92 -5.95 4.07 9.31
CA ASP A 92 -6.80 3.77 8.15
C ASP A 92 -6.57 4.76 7.00
N MET A 93 -6.47 6.06 7.32
CA MET A 93 -6.16 7.10 6.34
C MET A 93 -4.76 6.90 5.74
N LEU A 94 -3.76 6.54 6.54
CA LEU A 94 -2.39 6.29 6.08
C LEU A 94 -2.37 5.17 5.03
N ILE A 95 -2.97 4.01 5.32
CA ILE A 95 -3.03 2.89 4.38
C ILE A 95 -3.83 3.28 3.13
N THR A 96 -4.97 3.96 3.31
CA THR A 96 -5.78 4.47 2.19
C THR A 96 -4.98 5.38 1.26
N CYS A 97 -4.25 6.35 1.81
CA CYS A 97 -3.47 7.29 1.02
C CYS A 97 -2.32 6.60 0.29
N ILE A 98 -1.63 5.64 0.92
CA ILE A 98 -0.60 4.82 0.27
C ILE A 98 -1.20 4.04 -0.90
N THR A 99 -2.32 3.33 -0.67
CA THR A 99 -3.00 2.54 -1.71
C THR A 99 -3.45 3.40 -2.89
N LEU A 100 -4.10 4.54 -2.62
CA LEU A 100 -4.53 5.47 -3.67
C LEU A 100 -3.34 6.06 -4.43
N ARG A 101 -2.23 6.34 -3.75
CA ARG A 101 -1.02 6.86 -4.39
C ARG A 101 -0.38 5.82 -5.30
N ILE A 102 -0.36 4.55 -4.89
CA ILE A 102 0.06 3.43 -5.75
C ILE A 102 -0.78 3.42 -7.03
N TYR A 103 -2.12 3.47 -6.92
CA TYR A 103 -2.96 3.48 -8.12
C TYR A 103 -2.74 4.73 -9.00
N ARG A 104 -2.61 5.93 -8.42
CA ARG A 104 -2.28 7.13 -9.19
C ARG A 104 -0.97 6.98 -9.92
N MET A 105 0.10 6.57 -9.23
CA MET A 105 1.42 6.39 -9.85
C MET A 105 1.39 5.32 -10.95
N TYR A 106 0.59 4.25 -10.77
CA TYR A 106 0.40 3.20 -11.75
C TYR A 106 -0.21 3.74 -13.06
N PHE A 107 -1.38 4.36 -12.95
CA PHE A 107 -2.12 4.86 -14.11
C PHE A 107 -1.42 6.06 -14.76
N ALA A 108 -0.81 6.95 -13.98
CA ALA A 108 -0.03 8.07 -14.49
C ALA A 108 1.33 7.64 -15.08
N GLY A 109 1.76 6.39 -14.89
CA GLY A 109 3.05 5.88 -15.38
C GLY A 109 4.25 6.50 -14.67
N GLU A 110 4.06 7.03 -13.46
CA GLU A 110 5.10 7.71 -12.66
C GLU A 110 6.12 6.75 -12.05
N TYR A 111 5.82 5.45 -12.04
CA TYR A 111 6.75 4.40 -11.61
C TYR A 111 7.87 4.13 -12.62
N LYS A 112 7.74 4.62 -13.87
CA LYS A 112 8.77 4.48 -14.91
C LYS A 112 9.98 5.36 -14.59
N LYS A 113 11.09 5.18 -15.29
CA LYS A 113 12.31 5.98 -15.10
C LYS A 113 12.01 7.48 -15.03
N PRO A 114 12.49 8.22 -14.01
CA PRO A 114 13.37 7.80 -12.89
C PRO A 114 12.64 7.42 -11.58
N GLY A 115 11.33 7.20 -11.61
CA GLY A 115 10.49 6.95 -10.43
C GLY A 115 10.50 5.52 -9.88
N GLU A 116 11.35 4.63 -10.39
CA GLU A 116 11.32 3.20 -10.00
C GLU A 116 11.57 3.01 -8.50
N LEU A 117 12.51 3.77 -7.93
CA LEU A 117 12.86 3.66 -6.51
C LEU A 117 11.76 4.21 -5.60
N SER A 118 11.13 5.34 -5.96
CA SER A 118 10.00 5.90 -5.22
C SER A 118 8.84 4.92 -5.18
N TRP A 119 8.57 4.24 -6.30
CA TRP A 119 7.56 3.20 -6.41
C TRP A 119 7.86 2.01 -5.49
N MET A 120 9.09 1.47 -5.55
CA MET A 120 9.49 0.35 -4.69
C MET A 120 9.39 0.70 -3.20
N ILE A 121 9.82 1.91 -2.82
CA ILE A 121 9.71 2.38 -1.43
C ILE A 121 8.25 2.54 -1.02
N LEU A 122 7.37 3.03 -1.90
CA LEU A 122 5.94 3.14 -1.60
C LEU A 122 5.28 1.77 -1.36
N PHE A 123 5.63 0.74 -2.13
CA PHE A 123 5.20 -0.63 -1.85
C PHE A 123 5.77 -1.16 -0.54
N ALA A 124 7.04 -0.92 -0.26
CA ALA A 124 7.65 -1.29 1.02
C ALA A 124 6.95 -0.57 2.19
N SER A 125 6.58 0.70 2.03
CA SER A 125 5.79 1.46 3.01
C SER A 125 4.40 0.87 3.20
N LEU A 126 3.73 0.38 2.15
CA LEU A 126 2.46 -0.34 2.29
C LEU A 126 2.65 -1.61 3.12
N VAL A 127 3.66 -2.43 2.81
CA VAL A 127 3.97 -3.66 3.54
C VAL A 127 4.26 -3.35 5.01
N LEU A 128 5.13 -2.37 5.29
CA LEU A 128 5.47 -1.97 6.66
C LEU A 128 4.26 -1.40 7.40
N GLY A 129 3.43 -0.61 6.72
CA GLY A 129 2.18 -0.09 7.26
C GLY A 129 1.20 -1.22 7.61
N MET A 130 1.09 -2.24 6.75
CA MET A 130 0.26 -3.42 7.01
C MET A 130 0.83 -4.23 8.19
N ILE A 131 2.14 -4.49 8.24
CA ILE A 131 2.79 -5.18 9.37
C ILE A 131 2.56 -4.41 10.68
N SER A 132 2.74 -3.10 10.66
CA SER A 132 2.43 -2.23 11.81
C SER A 132 0.94 -2.28 12.18
N GLY A 133 0.05 -2.31 11.19
CA GLY A 133 -1.38 -2.43 11.37
C GLY A 133 -1.79 -3.73 12.07
N ILE A 134 -1.29 -4.90 11.62
CA ILE A 134 -1.62 -6.18 12.27
C ILE A 134 -0.99 -6.30 13.66
N THR A 135 0.22 -5.76 13.86
CA THR A 135 0.87 -5.80 15.18
C THR A 135 0.15 -4.90 16.18
N GLY A 136 -0.26 -3.70 15.76
CA GLY A 136 -1.09 -2.78 16.55
C GLY A 136 -2.49 -3.31 16.82
N TYR A 137 -3.09 -4.00 15.84
CA TYR A 137 -4.42 -4.61 15.99
C TYR A 137 -4.49 -5.62 17.13
N LEU A 138 -3.45 -6.45 17.30
CA LEU A 138 -3.36 -7.42 18.40
C LEU A 138 -3.32 -6.74 19.78
N LEU A 139 -2.80 -5.52 19.89
CA LEU A 139 -2.64 -4.82 21.17
C LEU A 139 -3.98 -4.49 21.84
N ILE A 140 -5.09 -4.52 21.11
CA ILE A 140 -6.43 -4.40 21.72
C ILE A 140 -6.75 -5.64 22.58
N TRP A 141 -6.17 -6.79 22.23
CA TRP A 141 -6.38 -8.07 22.91
C TRP A 141 -7.86 -8.52 22.96
N ASN A 142 -8.58 -8.22 21.88
CA ASN A 142 -9.96 -8.64 21.69
C ASN A 142 -10.08 -9.92 20.86
N GLN A 143 -11.28 -10.49 20.81
CA GLN A 143 -11.59 -11.74 20.15
C GLN A 143 -11.18 -11.74 18.68
N ARG A 144 -11.52 -10.68 17.94
CA ARG A 144 -11.23 -10.60 16.52
C ARG A 144 -9.72 -10.49 16.26
N ALA A 145 -9.03 -9.64 17.03
CA ALA A 145 -7.59 -9.41 16.94
C ALA A 145 -6.76 -10.64 17.28
N PHE A 146 -7.13 -11.36 18.36
CA PHE A 146 -6.44 -12.58 18.76
C PHE A 146 -6.48 -13.64 17.65
N TRP A 147 -7.65 -13.89 17.07
CA TRP A 147 -7.79 -14.91 16.03
C TRP A 147 -7.22 -14.47 14.68
N ALA A 148 -7.33 -13.19 14.32
CA ALA A 148 -6.65 -12.65 13.14
C ALA A 148 -5.13 -12.80 13.25
N ALA A 149 -4.54 -12.44 14.39
CA ALA A 149 -3.11 -12.62 14.64
C ALA A 149 -2.70 -14.09 14.60
N LYS A 150 -3.49 -14.99 15.22
CA LYS A 150 -3.24 -16.44 15.17
C LYS A 150 -3.17 -16.93 13.73
N THR A 151 -4.14 -16.57 12.89
CA THR A 151 -4.16 -16.98 11.47
C THR A 151 -2.92 -16.47 10.74
N VAL A 152 -2.62 -15.16 10.84
CA VAL A 152 -1.46 -14.55 10.15
C VAL A 152 -0.13 -15.18 10.59
N LEU A 153 0.04 -15.43 11.90
CA LEU A 153 1.27 -16.00 12.44
C LEU A 153 1.50 -17.46 12.05
N THR A 154 0.45 -18.18 11.68
CA THR A 154 0.57 -19.56 11.20
C THR A 154 0.82 -19.67 9.70
N VAL A 155 0.55 -18.64 8.90
CA VAL A 155 0.78 -18.66 7.44
C VAL A 155 2.23 -19.03 7.06
N PRO A 156 3.30 -18.54 7.74
CA PRO A 156 4.67 -18.94 7.43
C PRO A 156 4.93 -20.44 7.53
N THR A 157 4.14 -21.19 8.32
CA THR A 157 4.31 -22.64 8.43
C THR A 157 4.00 -23.35 7.11
N TYR A 158 3.23 -22.75 6.20
CA TYR A 158 2.97 -23.29 4.87
C TYR A 158 4.21 -23.29 3.97
N TYR A 159 5.25 -22.51 4.30
CA TYR A 159 6.52 -22.58 3.58
C TYR A 159 7.24 -23.91 3.81
N ASP A 160 6.95 -24.59 4.91
CA ASP A 160 7.51 -25.92 5.16
C ASP A 160 6.85 -27.01 4.29
N GLU A 161 5.79 -26.67 3.53
CA GLU A 161 5.20 -27.57 2.52
C GLU A 161 5.88 -27.47 1.15
N ILE A 162 6.84 -26.54 0.96
CA ILE A 162 7.57 -26.38 -0.30
C ILE A 162 8.42 -27.64 -0.55
N PRO A 163 8.21 -28.37 -1.67
CA PRO A 163 9.01 -29.54 -2.00
C PRO A 163 10.51 -29.20 -2.08
N GLY A 164 11.34 -29.99 -1.40
CA GLY A 164 12.80 -29.81 -1.35
C GLY A 164 13.31 -28.81 -0.31
N PHE A 165 12.47 -27.91 0.20
CA PHE A 165 12.86 -26.91 1.22
C PHE A 165 12.21 -27.12 2.59
N GLY A 166 11.11 -27.90 2.65
CA GLY A 166 10.34 -28.11 3.88
C GLY A 166 11.11 -28.71 5.06
N ASN A 167 12.11 -29.54 4.76
CA ASN A 167 12.95 -30.18 5.78
C ASN A 167 13.83 -29.19 6.55
N LEU A 168 14.02 -27.97 6.03
CA LEU A 168 14.79 -26.91 6.70
C LEU A 168 14.04 -26.28 7.88
N GLY A 169 12.71 -26.47 7.97
CA GLY A 169 11.89 -25.94 9.08
C GLY A 169 11.87 -24.42 9.18
N LEU A 170 12.17 -23.71 8.09
CA LEU A 170 12.26 -22.25 8.07
C LEU A 170 10.92 -21.58 8.37
N GLY A 171 9.82 -22.15 7.87
CA GLY A 171 8.47 -21.64 8.09
C GLY A 171 8.09 -21.67 9.56
N ARG A 172 8.29 -22.81 10.23
CA ARG A 172 8.11 -22.94 11.69
C ARG A 172 9.05 -22.04 12.48
N ALA A 173 10.31 -21.89 12.06
CA ALA A 173 11.25 -20.99 12.73
C ALA A 173 10.78 -19.52 12.65
N ILE A 174 10.34 -19.07 11.47
CA ILE A 174 9.77 -17.73 11.27
C ILE A 174 8.53 -17.55 12.16
N ALA A 175 7.58 -18.48 12.12
CA ALA A 175 6.38 -18.42 12.96
C ALA A 175 6.73 -18.32 14.45
N TYR A 176 7.70 -19.11 14.92
CA TYR A 176 8.14 -19.13 16.31
C TYR A 176 8.79 -17.81 16.76
N ILE A 177 9.57 -17.14 15.90
CA ILE A 177 10.17 -15.83 16.20
C ILE A 177 9.08 -14.81 16.58
N PHE A 178 7.99 -14.78 15.83
CA PHE A 178 6.89 -13.84 16.06
C PHE A 178 5.94 -14.29 17.17
N LEU A 179 5.61 -15.59 17.26
CA LEU A 179 4.77 -16.14 18.33
C LEU A 179 5.46 -16.04 19.69
N GLY A 180 6.74 -16.37 19.76
CA GLY A 180 7.52 -16.43 21.01
C GLY A 180 7.15 -17.58 21.93
N GLY A 181 6.40 -18.57 21.45
CA GLY A 181 5.90 -19.71 22.21
C GLY A 181 5.01 -20.62 21.33
N PRO A 182 4.37 -21.65 21.92
CA PRO A 182 3.56 -22.62 21.17
C PRO A 182 2.24 -22.03 20.62
N ALA A 183 1.79 -20.89 21.15
CA ALA A 183 0.57 -20.21 20.72
C ALA A 183 0.66 -18.71 21.01
N VAL A 184 -0.32 -17.95 20.51
CA VAL A 184 -0.46 -16.52 20.81
C VAL A 184 -0.63 -16.31 22.31
N GLY A 185 0.25 -15.53 22.93
CA GLY A 185 0.27 -15.31 24.37
C GLY A 185 1.11 -14.10 24.79
N GLN A 186 1.61 -14.11 26.03
CA GLN A 186 2.37 -12.99 26.61
C GLN A 186 3.62 -12.65 25.79
N ALA A 187 4.34 -13.68 25.34
CA ALA A 187 5.51 -13.52 24.50
C ALA A 187 5.19 -12.80 23.17
N THR A 188 4.00 -13.07 22.61
CA THR A 188 3.53 -12.49 21.34
C THR A 188 3.19 -11.01 21.49
N ILE A 189 2.38 -10.65 22.50
CA ILE A 189 1.93 -9.27 22.70
C ILE A 189 3.11 -8.32 22.99
N THR A 190 4.09 -8.76 23.78
CA THR A 190 5.29 -7.96 24.08
C THR A 190 6.14 -7.72 22.82
N ARG A 191 6.32 -8.73 21.97
CA ARG A 191 7.02 -8.59 20.67
C ARG A 191 6.26 -7.67 19.72
N PHE A 192 4.96 -7.87 19.60
CA PHE A 192 4.11 -7.07 18.71
C PHE A 192 4.13 -5.60 19.10
N TYR A 193 4.09 -5.31 20.41
CA TYR A 193 4.25 -3.96 20.93
C TYR A 193 5.58 -3.33 20.50
N ALA A 194 6.70 -4.05 20.70
CA ALA A 194 8.03 -3.58 20.31
C ALA A 194 8.18 -3.37 18.79
N ILE A 195 7.66 -4.29 17.97
CA ILE A 195 7.70 -4.20 16.51
C ILE A 195 6.83 -3.06 16.01
N HIS A 196 5.61 -2.92 16.53
CA HIS A 196 4.66 -1.86 16.15
C HIS A 196 5.28 -0.46 16.37
N PHE A 197 5.84 -0.24 17.55
CA PHE A 197 6.56 1.00 17.86
C PHE A 197 7.83 1.15 17.00
N GLY A 198 8.65 0.09 16.91
CA GLY A 198 9.93 0.11 16.21
C GLY A 198 9.83 0.43 14.72
N ILE A 199 8.83 -0.11 14.00
CA ILE A 199 8.59 0.18 12.59
C ILE A 199 8.36 1.69 12.38
N SER A 200 7.52 2.29 13.22
CA SER A 200 7.15 3.71 13.09
C SER A 200 8.34 4.62 13.43
N VAL A 201 9.08 4.33 14.50
CA VAL A 201 10.24 5.15 14.91
C VAL A 201 11.39 5.04 13.92
N LEU A 202 11.76 3.82 13.51
CA LEU A 202 12.82 3.64 12.52
C LEU A 202 12.45 4.28 11.19
N GLY A 203 11.20 4.12 10.76
CA GLY A 203 10.68 4.82 9.60
C GLY A 203 10.84 6.34 9.74
N LEU A 204 10.41 6.92 10.87
CA LEU A 204 10.46 8.36 11.10
C LEU A 204 11.90 8.88 11.03
N ILE A 205 12.85 8.16 11.65
CA ILE A 205 14.28 8.50 11.59
C ILE A 205 14.77 8.51 10.14
N LEU A 206 14.44 7.47 9.36
CA LEU A 206 14.84 7.39 7.95
C LEU A 206 14.23 8.52 7.11
N ALA A 207 12.96 8.85 7.34
CA ALA A 207 12.27 9.95 6.66
C ALA A 207 12.85 11.32 7.05
N GLU A 208 13.18 11.54 8.32
CA GLU A 208 13.81 12.78 8.78
C GLU A 208 15.24 12.92 8.24
N VAL A 209 16.03 11.83 8.18
CA VAL A 209 17.32 11.82 7.50
C VAL A 209 17.18 12.17 6.01
N PHE A 210 16.13 11.66 5.36
CA PHE A 210 15.80 12.00 3.98
C PHE A 210 15.52 13.50 3.81
N PHE A 211 14.64 14.09 4.63
CA PHE A 211 14.33 15.52 4.57
C PHE A 211 15.53 16.40 4.92
N TYR A 212 16.32 16.01 5.91
CA TYR A 212 17.55 16.70 6.28
C TYR A 212 18.55 16.76 5.12
N ARG A 213 18.77 15.63 4.43
CA ARG A 213 19.71 15.54 3.31
C ARG A 213 19.24 16.24 2.05
N THR A 214 17.94 16.17 1.74
CA THR A 214 17.38 16.73 0.51
C THR A 214 16.95 18.19 0.64
N ARG A 215 16.83 18.70 1.87
CA ARG A 215 16.31 20.05 2.19
C ARG A 215 14.91 20.33 1.63
N ARG A 216 14.15 19.27 1.32
CA ARG A 216 12.79 19.36 0.80
C ARG A 216 11.80 19.67 1.91
N ARG A 217 10.67 20.28 1.57
CA ARG A 217 9.59 20.56 2.52
C ARG A 217 8.90 19.25 2.90
N ARG A 218 8.70 19.05 4.21
CA ARG A 218 8.03 17.86 4.77
C ARG A 218 6.57 17.76 4.36
N LEU A 219 5.86 18.87 4.55
CA LEU A 219 4.44 18.99 4.32
C LEU A 219 4.19 20.05 3.25
N ASN A 220 3.69 19.62 2.10
CA ASN A 220 3.35 20.44 0.94
C ASN A 220 1.83 20.74 0.86
N LEU A 221 1.10 20.52 1.96
CA LEU A 221 -0.34 20.80 2.06
C LEU A 221 -0.59 22.24 2.54
N SER A 222 -1.70 22.83 2.10
CA SER A 222 -2.15 24.11 2.65
C SER A 222 -2.65 23.95 4.09
N PRO A 223 -2.54 24.99 4.94
CA PRO A 223 -3.08 24.97 6.31
C PRO A 223 -4.56 24.58 6.36
N PHE A 224 -5.35 25.01 5.36
CA PHE A 224 -6.76 24.66 5.24
C PHE A 224 -6.98 23.15 5.10
N VAL A 225 -6.23 22.49 4.20
CA VAL A 225 -6.34 21.03 4.01
C VAL A 225 -5.91 20.27 5.27
N ILE A 226 -4.85 20.74 5.94
CA ILE A 226 -4.39 20.14 7.19
C ILE A 226 -5.48 20.24 8.26
N ALA A 227 -6.06 21.42 8.46
CA ALA A 227 -7.14 21.64 9.41
C ALA A 227 -8.37 20.78 9.07
N LEU A 228 -8.76 20.72 7.80
CA LEU A 228 -9.88 19.91 7.33
C LEU A 228 -9.68 18.43 7.68
N VAL A 229 -8.49 17.87 7.42
CA VAL A 229 -8.16 16.48 7.72
C VAL A 229 -8.16 16.21 9.21
N VAL A 230 -7.52 17.06 10.02
CA VAL A 230 -7.45 16.89 11.48
C VAL A 230 -8.84 16.98 12.10
N VAL A 231 -9.66 17.94 11.67
CA VAL A 231 -11.05 18.08 12.11
C VAL A 231 -11.88 16.88 11.67
N PHE A 232 -11.69 16.38 10.45
CA PHE A 232 -12.38 15.18 9.96
C PHE A 232 -12.03 13.95 10.79
N LEU A 233 -10.76 13.71 11.09
CA LEU A 233 -10.34 12.59 11.94
C LEU A 233 -10.86 12.75 13.38
N GLY A 234 -10.87 13.97 13.93
CA GLY A 234 -11.44 14.26 15.24
C GLY A 234 -12.96 14.04 15.28
N TYR A 235 -13.66 14.47 14.24
CA TYR A 235 -15.08 14.23 14.05
C TYR A 235 -15.37 12.73 13.98
N LEU A 236 -14.64 11.97 13.15
CA LEU A 236 -14.77 10.51 13.07
C LEU A 236 -14.56 9.87 14.44
N SER A 237 -13.53 10.30 15.17
CA SER A 237 -13.23 9.82 16.54
C SER A 237 -14.38 10.07 17.52
N PHE A 238 -15.13 11.15 17.32
CA PHE A 238 -16.28 11.50 18.14
C PHE A 238 -17.55 10.73 17.74
N VAL A 239 -17.89 10.69 16.45
CA VAL A 239 -19.13 10.04 15.97
C VAL A 239 -19.03 8.51 15.90
N ARG A 240 -17.82 7.98 15.74
CA ARG A 240 -17.52 6.57 15.70
C ARG A 240 -16.48 6.31 16.77
N LEU A 241 -16.94 6.04 17.99
CA LEU A 241 -16.04 5.59 19.03
C LEU A 241 -15.38 4.28 18.59
N THR A 242 -14.05 4.21 18.67
CA THR A 242 -13.30 3.05 18.21
C THR A 242 -13.76 1.79 18.96
N ASP A 243 -14.33 0.82 18.23
CA ASP A 243 -14.79 -0.42 18.84
C ASP A 243 -13.61 -1.19 19.47
N MET A 244 -13.78 -1.60 20.71
CA MET A 244 -12.82 -2.45 21.43
C MET A 244 -13.11 -3.93 21.25
N GLY A 245 -14.29 -4.30 20.76
CA GLY A 245 -14.74 -5.69 20.65
C GLY A 245 -14.90 -6.35 22.02
N ARG A 246 -15.00 -7.67 22.04
CA ARG A 246 -15.04 -8.48 23.27
C ARG A 246 -13.64 -8.94 23.63
N TRP A 247 -13.31 -9.03 24.93
CA TRP A 247 -12.05 -9.60 25.39
C TRP A 247 -11.81 -11.00 24.79
N ALA A 248 -10.59 -11.25 24.31
CA ALA A 248 -10.18 -12.52 23.73
C ALA A 248 -10.38 -13.71 24.68
N ASN A 249 -11.17 -14.68 24.22
CA ASN A 249 -11.23 -16.02 24.76
C ASN A 249 -10.57 -16.99 23.76
N PRO A 250 -9.39 -17.58 24.09
CA PRO A 250 -8.70 -18.53 23.22
C PRO A 250 -9.49 -19.81 22.91
N ASN A 251 -10.49 -20.13 23.73
CA ASN A 251 -11.30 -21.35 23.63
C ASN A 251 -12.58 -21.13 22.80
N ARG A 252 -12.83 -19.92 22.29
CA ARG A 252 -13.98 -19.64 21.43
C ARG A 252 -13.54 -18.89 20.18
N THR A 253 -13.73 -19.49 19.01
CA THR A 253 -13.43 -18.84 17.73
C THR A 253 -14.61 -17.99 17.28
N PRO A 254 -14.42 -16.69 16.97
CA PRO A 254 -15.48 -15.86 16.39
C PRO A 254 -15.70 -16.26 14.93
N LEU A 255 -16.95 -16.22 14.47
CA LEU A 255 -17.28 -16.35 13.06
C LEU A 255 -17.99 -15.06 12.60
N PRO A 256 -17.53 -14.37 11.55
CA PRO A 256 -16.29 -14.61 10.78
C PRO A 256 -15.02 -14.06 11.46
N ILE A 257 -13.86 -14.69 11.20
CA ILE A 257 -12.53 -14.15 11.58
C ILE A 257 -12.11 -13.12 10.53
N LEU A 258 -12.33 -11.84 10.80
CA LEU A 258 -11.97 -10.75 9.90
C LEU A 258 -10.83 -9.93 10.50
N SER A 259 -9.85 -9.56 9.68
CA SER A 259 -8.88 -8.51 10.01
C SER A 259 -9.43 -7.13 9.59
N ASP A 260 -8.64 -6.09 9.75
CA ASP A 260 -8.94 -4.76 9.20
C ASP A 260 -9.11 -4.80 7.67
N TRP A 261 -9.86 -3.83 7.14
CA TRP A 261 -10.34 -3.81 5.75
C TRP A 261 -9.24 -4.00 4.68
N TYR A 262 -8.06 -3.43 4.91
CA TYR A 262 -6.93 -3.50 3.97
C TYR A 262 -6.30 -4.90 3.86
N PHE A 263 -6.66 -5.83 4.73
CA PHE A 263 -6.27 -7.25 4.61
C PHE A 263 -7.31 -8.13 3.94
N LEU A 264 -8.57 -7.68 3.82
CA LEU A 264 -9.70 -8.53 3.49
C LEU A 264 -9.58 -9.17 2.10
N ALA A 265 -9.18 -8.40 1.10
CA ALA A 265 -8.92 -8.94 -0.24
C ALA A 265 -7.82 -10.02 -0.23
N LEU A 266 -6.70 -9.78 0.44
CA LEU A 266 -5.60 -10.74 0.54
C LEU A 266 -6.04 -12.00 1.29
N TYR A 267 -6.80 -11.83 2.38
CA TYR A 267 -7.30 -12.95 3.15
C TYR A 267 -8.26 -13.82 2.32
N GLN A 268 -9.09 -13.21 1.48
CA GLN A 268 -9.95 -13.95 0.56
C GLN A 268 -9.16 -14.72 -0.50
N VAL A 269 -8.05 -14.16 -1.03
CA VAL A 269 -7.13 -14.88 -1.92
C VAL A 269 -6.54 -16.11 -1.23
N VAL A 270 -6.06 -15.96 0.00
CA VAL A 270 -5.51 -17.05 0.83
C VAL A 270 -6.55 -18.17 1.01
N LYS A 271 -7.82 -17.84 1.26
CA LYS A 271 -8.89 -18.84 1.43
C LYS A 271 -9.25 -19.62 0.16
N TYR A 272 -8.90 -19.11 -1.02
CA TYR A 272 -9.13 -19.78 -2.31
C TYR A 272 -7.97 -20.67 -2.75
N MET A 273 -6.88 -20.72 -1.98
CA MET A 273 -5.65 -21.40 -2.37
C MET A 273 -5.34 -22.59 -1.47
N PRO A 274 -4.73 -23.66 -2.02
CA PRO A 274 -4.07 -24.68 -1.20
C PRO A 274 -3.00 -24.05 -0.30
N PRO A 275 -2.63 -24.68 0.85
CA PRO A 275 -1.81 -24.02 1.87
C PRO A 275 -0.47 -23.48 1.34
N LEU A 276 0.27 -24.26 0.55
CA LEU A 276 1.49 -23.82 -0.15
C LEU A 276 1.31 -22.48 -0.88
N TRP A 277 0.29 -22.37 -1.75
CA TRP A 277 0.02 -21.17 -2.53
C TRP A 277 -0.52 -20.04 -1.66
N ALA A 278 -1.30 -20.36 -0.63
CA ALA A 278 -1.84 -19.42 0.33
C ALA A 278 -0.71 -18.69 1.11
N GLY A 279 0.40 -19.38 1.38
CA GLY A 279 1.60 -18.78 1.98
C GLY A 279 2.36 -17.83 1.03
N ILE A 280 2.48 -18.21 -0.25
CA ILE A 280 3.39 -17.55 -1.19
C ILE A 280 2.71 -16.43 -1.99
N ALA A 281 1.42 -16.58 -2.32
CA ALA A 281 0.72 -15.67 -3.23
C ALA A 281 0.67 -14.21 -2.76
N PRO A 282 0.47 -13.87 -1.47
CA PRO A 282 0.52 -12.47 -1.03
C PRO A 282 1.88 -11.82 -1.31
N ALA A 283 2.98 -12.56 -1.05
CA ALA A 283 4.33 -12.09 -1.31
C ALA A 283 4.60 -11.92 -2.82
N LEU A 284 4.14 -12.85 -3.65
CA LEU A 284 4.24 -12.74 -5.11
C LEU A 284 3.43 -11.58 -5.67
N LEU A 285 2.24 -11.30 -5.13
CA LEU A 285 1.41 -10.18 -5.58
C LEU A 285 2.09 -8.83 -5.31
N ILE A 286 2.63 -8.66 -4.11
CA ILE A 286 3.37 -7.45 -3.72
C ILE A 286 4.67 -7.35 -4.52
N GLY A 287 5.41 -8.46 -4.65
CA GLY A 287 6.63 -8.54 -5.44
C GLY A 287 6.41 -8.19 -6.90
N TYR A 288 5.34 -8.73 -7.52
CA TYR A 288 4.91 -8.36 -8.87
C TYR A 288 4.71 -6.86 -8.99
N GLY A 289 3.96 -6.26 -8.06
CA GLY A 289 3.74 -4.82 -7.99
C GLY A 289 5.05 -4.03 -7.96
N MET A 290 6.00 -4.43 -7.11
CA MET A 290 7.31 -3.78 -6.99
C MET A 290 8.14 -3.85 -8.28
N VAL A 291 8.02 -4.92 -9.07
CA VAL A 291 8.81 -5.11 -10.29
C VAL A 291 8.14 -4.58 -11.57
N VAL A 292 6.90 -4.08 -11.50
CA VAL A 292 6.19 -3.46 -12.63
C VAL A 292 7.07 -2.50 -13.45
N PRO A 293 7.90 -1.60 -12.85
CA PRO A 293 8.75 -0.69 -13.64
C PRO A 293 9.71 -1.39 -14.60
N PHE A 294 10.13 -2.62 -14.28
CA PHE A 294 11.06 -3.40 -15.10
C PHE A 294 10.33 -4.29 -16.11
N LEU A 295 9.05 -4.59 -15.85
CA LEU A 295 8.18 -5.32 -16.76
C LEU A 295 7.59 -4.39 -17.83
N ASP A 296 7.13 -3.19 -17.46
CA ASP A 296 6.52 -2.24 -18.39
C ASP A 296 7.57 -1.38 -19.12
N ARG A 297 8.08 -1.94 -20.23
CA ARG A 297 9.07 -1.29 -21.10
C ARG A 297 8.48 -0.28 -22.10
N THR A 298 7.19 0.04 -22.03
CA THR A 298 6.59 1.09 -22.89
C THR A 298 7.18 2.46 -22.53
N LYS A 299 7.29 3.37 -23.50
CA LYS A 299 7.81 4.74 -23.26
C LYS A 299 6.69 5.70 -22.83
N GLU A 300 5.48 5.33 -23.17
CA GLU A 300 4.25 6.08 -22.98
C GLU A 300 3.84 6.05 -21.51
N THR A 301 3.26 7.12 -20.99
CA THR A 301 2.80 7.19 -19.60
C THR A 301 1.29 7.11 -19.48
N ARG A 302 0.57 7.49 -20.54
CA ARG A 302 -0.89 7.47 -20.58
C ARG A 302 -1.42 6.03 -20.45
N PRO A 303 -2.47 5.80 -19.64
CA PRO A 303 -2.98 4.44 -19.41
C PRO A 303 -3.41 3.73 -20.70
N LEU A 304 -4.20 4.40 -21.55
CA LEU A 304 -4.73 3.79 -22.78
C LEU A 304 -3.67 3.54 -23.87
N GLU A 305 -2.47 4.11 -23.73
CA GLU A 305 -1.33 3.81 -24.60
C GLU A 305 -0.53 2.58 -24.13
N ARG A 306 -0.96 1.95 -23.04
CA ARG A 306 -0.36 0.76 -22.42
C ARG A 306 -1.43 -0.28 -22.09
N PRO A 307 -2.17 -0.77 -23.10
CA PRO A 307 -3.41 -1.51 -22.87
C PRO A 307 -3.26 -2.77 -22.00
N PHE A 308 -2.15 -3.51 -22.13
CA PHE A 308 -1.90 -4.66 -21.26
C PHE A 308 -1.80 -4.25 -19.78
N PHE A 309 -0.92 -3.31 -19.46
CA PHE A 309 -0.72 -2.84 -18.08
C PHE A 309 -1.94 -2.09 -17.55
N PHE A 310 -2.61 -1.29 -18.37
CA PHE A 310 -3.89 -0.69 -17.99
C PHE A 310 -4.89 -1.76 -17.53
N THR A 311 -5.04 -2.85 -18.29
CA THR A 311 -5.95 -3.94 -17.92
C THR A 311 -5.54 -4.62 -16.63
N VAL A 312 -4.24 -4.88 -16.42
CA VAL A 312 -3.72 -5.44 -15.16
C VAL A 312 -4.06 -4.54 -13.97
N GLY A 313 -3.86 -3.23 -14.09
CA GLY A 313 -4.17 -2.27 -13.03
C GLY A 313 -5.65 -2.22 -12.70
N VAL A 314 -6.52 -2.21 -13.72
CA VAL A 314 -7.98 -2.26 -13.52
C VAL A 314 -8.39 -3.58 -12.87
N LEU A 315 -7.85 -4.71 -13.34
CA LEU A 315 -8.15 -6.02 -12.78
C LEU A 315 -7.73 -6.13 -11.32
N ALA A 316 -6.55 -5.61 -10.95
CA ALA A 316 -6.09 -5.57 -9.56
C ALA A 316 -7.04 -4.77 -8.67
N LEU A 317 -7.54 -3.62 -9.15
CA LEU A 317 -8.52 -2.82 -8.42
C LEU A 317 -9.86 -3.54 -8.26
N VAL A 318 -10.36 -4.16 -9.35
CA VAL A 318 -11.60 -4.94 -9.33
C VAL A 318 -11.49 -6.12 -8.37
N TYR A 319 -10.37 -6.84 -8.36
CA TYR A 319 -10.14 -7.95 -7.43
C TYR A 319 -10.02 -7.47 -6.00
N TRP A 320 -9.33 -6.36 -5.77
CA TRP A 320 -9.22 -5.81 -4.42
C TRP A 320 -10.59 -5.43 -3.85
N ILE A 321 -11.44 -4.73 -4.61
CA ILE A 321 -12.80 -4.36 -4.20
C ILE A 321 -13.70 -5.60 -4.10
N GLY A 322 -13.70 -6.44 -5.13
CA GLY A 322 -14.57 -7.62 -5.23
C GLY A 322 -14.30 -8.63 -4.12
N PHE A 323 -13.03 -8.97 -3.87
CA PHE A 323 -12.67 -9.90 -2.79
C PHE A 323 -12.94 -9.34 -1.40
N THR A 324 -12.76 -8.02 -1.21
CA THR A 324 -13.16 -7.34 0.02
C THR A 324 -14.68 -7.45 0.23
N ALA A 325 -15.48 -7.22 -0.83
CA ALA A 325 -16.93 -7.33 -0.75
C ALA A 325 -17.40 -8.77 -0.49
N LEU A 326 -16.82 -9.76 -1.18
CA LEU A 326 -17.17 -11.18 -1.00
C LEU A 326 -17.02 -11.63 0.45
N ILE A 327 -15.94 -11.22 1.11
CA ILE A 327 -15.69 -11.60 2.50
C ILE A 327 -16.47 -10.76 3.51
N MET A 328 -16.64 -9.45 3.26
CA MET A 328 -17.45 -8.58 4.13
C MET A 328 -18.92 -8.99 4.14
N LEU A 329 -19.45 -9.37 2.97
CA LEU A 329 -20.84 -9.80 2.82
C LEU A 329 -21.03 -11.29 3.16
N ASN A 330 -19.95 -12.03 3.43
CA ASN A 330 -19.95 -13.46 3.71
C ASN A 330 -20.68 -14.29 2.63
N ILE A 331 -20.45 -13.96 1.36
CA ILE A 331 -21.07 -14.61 0.19
C ILE A 331 -20.08 -15.44 -0.65
N ALA A 332 -18.81 -15.50 -0.23
CA ALA A 332 -17.76 -16.26 -0.89
C ALA A 332 -18.02 -17.77 -0.83
N VAL A 333 -17.96 -18.45 -1.98
CA VAL A 333 -18.13 -19.90 -2.11
C VAL A 333 -16.82 -20.53 -2.60
N ILE A 334 -16.05 -21.09 -1.66
CA ILE A 334 -14.67 -21.56 -1.89
C ILE A 334 -14.56 -22.61 -3.00
N GLY A 335 -15.55 -23.50 -3.17
CA GLY A 335 -15.51 -24.53 -4.21
C GLY A 335 -15.91 -24.03 -5.61
N ARG A 336 -16.68 -22.95 -5.70
CA ARG A 336 -17.28 -22.48 -6.97
C ARG A 336 -16.54 -21.28 -7.54
N ASP A 337 -16.16 -20.32 -6.69
CA ASP A 337 -15.67 -19.02 -7.12
C ASP A 337 -14.27 -19.08 -7.78
N PRO A 338 -13.29 -19.88 -7.31
CA PRO A 338 -11.95 -19.92 -7.91
C PRO A 338 -11.90 -20.28 -9.40
N PRO A 339 -12.57 -21.34 -9.92
CA PRO A 339 -12.53 -21.63 -11.35
C PRO A 339 -13.20 -20.53 -12.19
N ILE A 340 -14.24 -19.87 -11.67
CA ILE A 340 -14.91 -18.75 -12.34
C ILE A 340 -13.95 -17.56 -12.44
N ILE A 341 -13.32 -17.17 -11.32
CA ILE A 341 -12.34 -16.08 -11.28
C ILE A 341 -11.17 -16.37 -12.23
N MET A 342 -10.68 -17.60 -12.26
CA MET A 342 -9.61 -18.01 -13.17
C MET A 342 -10.04 -17.89 -14.65
N ALA A 343 -11.23 -18.37 -15.01
CA ALA A 343 -11.77 -18.24 -16.36
C ALA A 343 -11.91 -16.77 -16.79
N ILE A 344 -12.47 -15.92 -15.92
CA ILE A 344 -12.59 -14.47 -16.17
C ILE A 344 -11.19 -13.85 -16.33
N THR A 345 -10.25 -14.19 -15.45
CA THR A 345 -8.85 -13.71 -15.54
C THR A 345 -8.24 -14.06 -16.89
N ILE A 346 -8.35 -15.32 -17.31
CA ILE A 346 -7.79 -15.80 -18.58
C ILE A 346 -8.40 -15.02 -19.74
N VAL A 347 -9.73 -14.93 -19.83
CA VAL A 347 -10.42 -14.22 -20.91
C VAL A 347 -10.00 -12.74 -20.96
N VAL A 348 -10.04 -12.04 -19.82
CA VAL A 348 -9.66 -10.63 -19.73
C VAL A 348 -8.19 -10.42 -20.14
N MET A 349 -7.29 -11.27 -19.66
CA MET A 349 -5.86 -11.17 -19.98
C MET A 349 -5.56 -11.52 -21.44
N THR A 350 -6.27 -12.47 -22.03
CA THR A 350 -6.19 -12.77 -23.47
C THR A 350 -6.64 -11.57 -24.29
N LEU A 351 -7.78 -10.95 -23.95
CA LEU A 351 -8.27 -9.74 -24.62
C LEU A 351 -7.29 -8.57 -24.46
N ALA A 352 -6.70 -8.39 -23.27
CA ALA A 352 -5.69 -7.38 -23.01
C ALA A 352 -4.45 -7.57 -23.91
N PHE A 353 -4.00 -8.81 -24.07
CA PHE A 353 -2.87 -9.15 -24.91
C PHE A 353 -3.16 -8.91 -26.40
N LEU A 354 -4.35 -9.28 -26.87
CA LEU A 354 -4.79 -8.98 -28.23
C LEU A 354 -4.88 -7.46 -28.48
N TRP A 355 -5.39 -6.71 -27.50
CA TRP A 355 -5.45 -5.25 -27.57
C TRP A 355 -4.05 -4.62 -27.65
N GLU A 356 -3.08 -5.11 -26.88
CA GLU A 356 -1.68 -4.71 -26.94
C GLU A 356 -1.06 -4.96 -28.32
N ILE A 357 -1.28 -6.14 -28.91
CA ILE A 357 -0.80 -6.46 -30.26
C ILE A 357 -1.41 -5.51 -31.29
N ALA A 358 -2.73 -5.31 -31.24
CA ALA A 358 -3.44 -4.42 -32.16
C ALA A 358 -2.96 -2.97 -32.02
N HIS A 359 -2.78 -2.49 -30.79
CA HIS A 359 -2.27 -1.16 -30.50
C HIS A 359 -0.87 -0.94 -31.09
N ARG A 360 0.05 -1.89 -30.86
CA ARG A 360 1.41 -1.82 -31.41
C ARG A 360 1.43 -1.83 -32.94
N ARG A 361 0.59 -2.66 -33.57
CA ARG A 361 0.46 -2.71 -35.04
C ARG A 361 -0.04 -1.38 -35.60
N ARG A 362 -1.12 -0.81 -35.03
CA ARG A 362 -1.64 0.50 -35.44
C ARG A 362 -0.58 1.61 -35.29
N LYS A 363 0.18 1.59 -34.19
CA LYS A 363 1.25 2.57 -33.95
C LYS A 363 2.40 2.45 -34.95
N ALA A 364 2.79 1.22 -35.30
CA ALA A 364 3.80 0.98 -36.32
C ALA A 364 3.33 1.45 -37.71
N GLN A 365 2.07 1.17 -38.07
CA GLN A 365 1.47 1.65 -39.32
C GLN A 365 1.42 3.17 -39.40
N MET A 366 1.00 3.85 -38.32
CA MET A 366 0.99 5.32 -38.25
C MET A 366 2.39 5.90 -38.43
N ARG A 367 3.40 5.34 -37.75
CA ARG A 367 4.80 5.78 -37.91
C ARG A 367 5.31 5.58 -39.34
N ALA A 368 4.99 4.45 -39.97
CA ALA A 368 5.35 4.18 -41.35
C ALA A 368 4.64 5.13 -42.34
N ALA A 369 3.37 5.47 -42.09
CA ALA A 369 2.61 6.42 -42.90
C ALA A 369 3.20 7.85 -42.79
N THR A 370 3.53 8.30 -41.56
CA THR A 370 4.18 9.60 -41.35
C THR A 370 5.56 9.67 -42.00
N ALA A 371 6.34 8.59 -41.96
CA ALA A 371 7.66 8.54 -42.60
C ALA A 371 7.61 8.57 -44.14
N LYS A 372 6.50 8.13 -44.74
CA LYS A 372 6.27 8.16 -46.20
C LYS A 372 5.61 9.44 -46.70
N ALA A 373 5.09 10.30 -45.81
CA ALA A 373 4.47 11.55 -46.22
C ALA A 373 5.55 12.51 -46.79
N PRO A 374 5.31 13.14 -47.95
CA PRO A 374 6.27 14.10 -48.51
C PRO A 374 6.52 15.25 -47.53
N PRO A 375 7.75 15.80 -47.46
CA PRO A 375 8.05 16.91 -46.57
C PRO A 375 7.11 18.07 -46.86
N ALA A 376 6.61 18.72 -45.81
CA ALA A 376 5.74 19.89 -45.96
C ALA A 376 6.41 20.89 -46.91
N PRO A 377 5.64 21.50 -47.84
CA PRO A 377 6.21 22.46 -48.79
C PRO A 377 6.95 23.54 -48.00
N ARG A 378 8.24 23.74 -48.33
CA ARG A 378 9.03 24.83 -47.75
C ARG A 378 8.28 26.13 -48.05
N LEU A 379 7.83 26.83 -47.01
CA LEU A 379 7.27 28.16 -47.18
C LEU A 379 8.32 29.01 -47.92
N PRO A 380 7.93 29.72 -48.99
CA PRO A 380 8.86 30.55 -49.74
C PRO A 380 9.54 31.57 -48.82
N PRO A 381 10.85 31.84 -48.98
CA PRO A 381 11.54 32.83 -48.17
C PRO A 381 10.91 34.20 -48.44
N GLY A 382 10.14 34.72 -47.48
CA GLY A 382 9.47 36.01 -47.61
C GLY A 382 8.14 36.17 -46.88
N GLN A 383 7.49 35.10 -46.38
CA GLN A 383 6.21 35.21 -45.65
C GLN A 383 6.33 34.99 -44.13
N GLY A 384 7.50 35.23 -43.55
CA GLY A 384 7.77 35.14 -42.10
C GLY A 384 7.72 36.47 -41.36
N GLY A 385 6.93 37.46 -41.82
CA GLY A 385 6.93 38.78 -41.21
C GLY A 385 5.62 39.54 -41.36
N ARG A 386 5.09 39.96 -40.19
CA ARG A 386 4.03 40.96 -39.91
C ARG A 386 2.61 40.41 -39.70
N GLY A 387 2.22 40.39 -38.42
CA GLY A 387 0.84 40.36 -37.93
C GLY A 387 0.77 39.72 -36.54
N GLY A 388 0.59 40.43 -35.43
CA GLY A 388 0.39 41.85 -35.22
C GLY A 388 0.80 42.26 -33.80
N ALA A 389 1.42 43.43 -33.70
CA ALA A 389 1.39 44.24 -32.50
C ALA A 389 0.36 45.34 -32.75
N ALA A 390 -0.80 45.21 -32.10
CA ALA A 390 -1.80 46.25 -31.90
C ALA A 390 -2.49 45.88 -30.59
N ALA A 391 -2.08 46.47 -29.47
CA ALA A 391 -2.69 47.66 -28.88
C ALA A 391 -4.05 47.34 -28.25
N THR A 392 -4.03 47.16 -26.93
CA THR A 392 -5.14 47.53 -26.05
C THR A 392 -4.55 48.19 -24.82
N THR A 393 -4.92 49.47 -24.69
CA THR A 393 -4.92 50.33 -23.52
C THR A 393 -5.52 49.68 -22.29
#